data_AF-A0A544UBN8-F1
#
_entry.id   AF-A0A544UBN8-F1
#
_cell.length_a   1.000
_cell.length_b   1.000
_cell.length_c   1.000
_cell.angle_alpha   90.00
_cell.angle_beta   90.00
_cell.angle_gamma   90.00
#
_symmetry.space_group_name_H-M   'P 1'
#
loop_
_entity.id
_entity.type
_entity.pdbx_description
1 polymer ?
#
loop_
_entity_poly.entity_id
_entity_poly.type
_entity_poly.pdbx_seq_one_letter_code
_entity_poly.pdbx_strand_id
1 'polypeptide(L)'
;MMHKAESKLRTPIVKTAWFMWFWLIIFPPLGVFLMWKQGRLTKKKRTIATVIAGVYFVSPMIIGMATTLPLYNNQEEFIEAFNKEVKKLDFSYSLENTKKEEETITSKLGKDITLIENIDEKGAVHELIMVGQGEGMDIILSMGLLIGMTNPDLS
;
A
#
# COMPACT_ATOMS: atom_id res chain seq x y z
N MET A 1 -41.03 36.18 48.72
CA MET A 1 -41.03 35.17 47.65
C MET A 1 -39.61 35.04 47.11
N MET A 2 -38.90 33.95 47.44
CA MET A 2 -37.55 33.70 46.93
C MET A 2 -37.64 32.89 45.62
N HIS A 3 -37.26 33.48 44.50
CA HIS A 3 -37.05 32.76 43.25
C HIS A 3 -35.78 31.91 43.37
N LYS A 4 -35.95 30.60 43.53
CA LYS A 4 -34.85 29.62 43.45
C LYS A 4 -34.50 29.45 41.97
N ALA A 5 -33.36 29.98 41.55
CA ALA A 5 -32.84 29.75 40.20
C ALA A 5 -32.39 28.28 40.08
N GLU A 6 -33.10 27.49 39.28
CA GLU A 6 -32.66 26.13 38.95
C GLU A 6 -31.44 26.21 38.02
N SER A 7 -30.27 25.85 38.54
CA SER A 7 -29.07 25.71 37.72
C SER A 7 -29.20 24.47 36.85
N LYS A 8 -29.34 24.67 35.54
CA LYS A 8 -29.34 23.61 34.51
C LYS A 8 -28.01 22.84 34.61
N LEU A 9 -28.04 21.65 35.22
CA LEU A 9 -26.90 20.74 35.24
C LEU A 9 -26.46 20.45 33.80
N ARG A 10 -25.29 20.97 33.39
CA ARG A 10 -24.72 20.72 32.08
C ARG A 10 -24.41 19.23 31.97
N THR A 11 -24.99 18.57 30.98
CA THR A 11 -24.65 17.17 30.69
C THR A 11 -23.18 17.10 30.26
N PRO A 12 -22.37 16.17 30.81
CA PRO A 12 -20.98 16.05 30.41
C PRO A 12 -20.91 15.68 28.92
N ILE A 13 -19.99 16.31 28.20
CA ILE A 13 -19.87 16.25 26.72
C ILE A 13 -19.76 14.79 26.22
N VAL A 14 -19.15 13.91 27.02
CA VAL A 14 -19.01 12.47 26.75
C VAL A 14 -20.35 11.73 26.72
N LYS A 15 -21.42 12.30 27.30
CA LYS A 15 -22.79 11.77 27.31
C LYS A 15 -23.67 12.42 26.23
N THR A 16 -23.12 13.22 25.32
CA THR A 16 -23.89 13.81 24.21
C THR A 16 -23.92 12.86 23.02
N ALA A 17 -25.08 12.70 22.36
CA ALA A 17 -25.22 11.76 21.24
C ALA A 17 -24.29 12.10 20.08
N TRP A 18 -24.11 13.40 19.79
CA TRP A 18 -23.22 13.86 18.73
C TRP A 18 -21.75 13.48 18.97
N PHE A 19 -21.27 13.53 20.22
CA PHE A 19 -19.90 13.12 20.57
C PHE A 19 -19.63 11.65 20.26
N MET A 20 -20.61 10.78 20.51
CA MET A 20 -20.52 9.36 20.17
C MET A 20 -20.47 9.15 18.65
N TRP A 21 -21.32 9.84 17.88
CA TRP A 21 -21.33 9.74 16.41
C TRP A 21 -20.05 10.29 15.78
N PHE A 22 -19.51 11.38 16.32
CA PHE A 22 -18.22 11.94 15.91
C PHE A 22 -17.09 10.92 16.02
N TRP A 23 -16.99 10.25 17.18
CA TRP A 23 -15.98 9.20 17.37
C TRP A 23 -16.25 7.95 16.53
N LEU A 24 -17.50 7.64 16.20
CA LEU A 24 -17.83 6.50 15.33
C LEU A 24 -17.32 6.70 13.90
N ILE A 25 -17.17 7.94 13.43
CA ILE A 25 -16.64 8.26 12.10
C ILE A 25 -15.11 8.31 12.13
N ILE A 26 -14.52 9.03 13.09
CA ILE A 26 -13.07 9.26 13.15
C ILE A 26 -12.32 8.02 13.63
N PHE A 27 -12.84 7.36 14.67
CA PHE A 27 -12.21 6.18 15.24
C PHE A 27 -13.27 5.17 15.71
N PRO A 28 -13.81 4.38 14.77
CA PRO A 28 -14.90 3.43 14.99
C PRO A 28 -14.78 2.58 16.25
N PRO A 29 -13.60 2.03 16.63
CA PRO A 29 -13.47 1.24 17.87
C PRO A 29 -13.85 2.03 19.13
N LEU A 30 -13.44 3.29 19.24
CA LEU A 30 -13.77 4.16 20.37
C LEU A 30 -15.23 4.61 20.31
N GLY A 31 -15.76 4.89 19.12
CA GLY A 31 -17.18 5.17 18.91
C GLY A 31 -18.07 4.02 19.38
N VAL A 32 -17.72 2.78 19.03
CA VAL A 32 -18.42 1.57 19.48
C VAL A 32 -18.31 1.40 20.99
N PHE A 33 -17.12 1.58 21.58
CA PHE A 33 -16.94 1.51 23.03
C PHE A 33 -17.83 2.52 23.78
N LEU A 34 -17.89 3.77 23.31
CA LEU A 34 -18.76 4.81 23.86
C LEU A 34 -20.25 4.45 23.73
N MET A 35 -20.62 3.86 22.59
CA MET A 35 -21.99 3.37 22.33
C MET A 35 -22.43 2.30 23.34
N TRP A 36 -21.49 1.40 23.70
CA TRP A 36 -21.73 0.34 24.68
C TRP A 36 -21.80 0.90 26.11
N LYS A 37 -20.92 1.86 26.46
CA LYS A 37 -20.89 2.52 27.77
C LYS A 37 -22.13 3.37 28.04
N GLN A 38 -22.68 4.03 27.03
CA GLN A 38 -23.87 4.88 27.19
C GLN A 38 -25.19 4.10 27.22
N GLY A 39 -25.24 2.87 26.70
CA GLY A 39 -26.44 2.02 26.73
C GLY A 39 -27.67 2.61 26.03
N ARG A 40 -27.53 3.70 25.26
CA ARG A 40 -28.65 4.45 24.67
C ARG A 40 -29.39 3.73 23.55
N LEU A 41 -28.72 2.80 22.88
CA LEU A 41 -29.26 2.07 21.74
C LEU A 41 -29.66 0.66 22.17
N THR A 42 -30.77 0.18 21.63
CA THR A 42 -31.19 -1.21 21.80
C THR A 42 -30.14 -2.17 21.25
N LYS A 43 -30.05 -3.38 21.80
CA LYS A 43 -29.05 -4.39 21.40
C LYS A 43 -29.01 -4.58 19.86
N LYS A 44 -30.17 -4.59 19.20
CA LYS A 44 -30.29 -4.70 17.73
C LYS A 44 -29.63 -3.51 17.00
N LYS A 45 -30.01 -2.27 17.35
CA LYS A 45 -29.46 -1.06 16.71
C LYS A 45 -27.95 -0.92 16.94
N ARG A 46 -27.49 -1.26 18.15
CA ARG A 46 -26.06 -1.27 18.50
C ARG A 46 -25.25 -2.27 17.67
N THR A 47 -25.82 -3.45 17.43
CA THR A 47 -25.17 -4.49 16.61
C THR A 47 -25.02 -4.02 15.17
N ILE A 48 -26.09 -3.49 14.57
CA ILE A 48 -26.07 -2.97 13.19
C ILE A 48 -25.03 -1.84 13.04
N ALA A 49 -25.01 -0.87 13.97
CA ALA A 49 -24.05 0.22 13.94
C ALA A 49 -22.59 -0.27 14.07
N THR A 50 -22.35 -1.30 14.90
CA THR A 50 -21.02 -1.89 15.06
C THR A 50 -20.55 -2.59 13.78
N VAL A 51 -21.43 -3.32 13.10
CA VAL A 51 -21.10 -4.00 11.84
C VAL A 51 -20.78 -2.98 10.75
N ILE A 52 -21.63 -1.97 10.55
CA ILE A 52 -21.41 -0.94 9.52
C ILE A 52 -20.10 -0.18 9.78
N ALA A 53 -19.87 0.25 11.03
CA ALA A 53 -18.65 0.97 11.39
C ALA A 53 -17.40 0.09 11.26
N GLY A 54 -17.52 -1.22 11.55
CA GLY A 54 -16.44 -2.19 11.36
C GLY A 54 -16.08 -2.37 9.89
N VAL A 55 -17.07 -2.56 9.01
CA VAL A 55 -16.85 -2.66 7.55
C VAL A 55 -16.21 -1.39 7.02
N TYR A 56 -16.73 -0.22 7.39
CA TYR A 56 -16.17 1.09 7.02
C TYR A 56 -14.71 1.26 7.46
N PHE A 57 -14.37 0.82 8.68
CA PHE A 57 -13.02 0.94 9.22
C PHE A 57 -12.02 0.01 8.51
N VAL A 58 -12.45 -1.22 8.21
CA VAL A 58 -11.57 -2.27 7.67
C VAL A 58 -11.48 -2.21 6.14
N SER A 59 -12.49 -1.67 5.44
CA SER A 59 -12.49 -1.59 3.98
C SER A 59 -11.25 -0.92 3.37
N PRO A 60 -10.74 0.24 3.85
CA PRO A 60 -9.51 0.80 3.30
C PRO A 60 -8.28 -0.09 3.51
N MET A 61 -8.22 -0.85 4.61
CA MET A 61 -7.10 -1.79 4.85
C MET A 61 -7.15 -2.98 3.89
N ILE A 62 -8.33 -3.53 3.62
CA ILE A 62 -8.51 -4.63 2.66
C ILE A 62 -8.12 -4.15 1.25
N ILE A 63 -8.55 -2.94 0.87
CA ILE A 63 -8.18 -2.36 -0.42
C ILE A 63 -6.66 -2.16 -0.48
N GLY A 64 -6.04 -1.58 0.55
CA GLY A 64 -4.60 -1.32 0.58
C GLY A 64 -3.73 -2.59 0.57
N MET A 65 -4.18 -3.69 1.21
CA MET A 65 -3.46 -4.97 1.17
C MET A 65 -3.55 -5.66 -0.20
N ALA A 66 -4.56 -5.36 -1.00
CA ALA A 66 -4.71 -5.91 -2.34
C ALA A 66 -3.95 -5.13 -3.42
N THR A 67 -3.23 -4.06 -3.06
CA THR A 67 -2.68 -3.08 -4.01
C THR A 67 -1.15 -3.00 -4.06
N THR A 68 -0.40 -4.04 -3.67
CA THR A 68 0.98 -4.14 -4.19
C THR A 68 0.87 -4.52 -5.67
N LEU A 69 0.68 -3.50 -6.50
CA LEU A 69 0.61 -3.66 -7.95
C LEU A 69 1.99 -4.17 -8.41
N PRO A 70 2.03 -5.25 -9.20
CA PRO A 70 3.30 -5.70 -9.75
C PRO A 70 3.88 -4.62 -10.68
N LEU A 71 5.20 -4.54 -10.76
CA LEU A 71 5.90 -3.72 -11.74
C LEU A 71 5.59 -4.20 -13.17
N TYR A 72 5.51 -5.54 -13.34
CA TYR A 72 5.14 -6.19 -14.59
C TYR A 72 4.31 -7.44 -14.31
N ASN A 73 3.31 -7.74 -15.16
CA ASN A 73 2.41 -8.87 -14.91
C ASN A 73 3.08 -10.22 -15.15
N ASN A 74 4.19 -10.24 -15.90
CA ASN A 74 5.00 -11.41 -16.15
C ASN A 74 6.43 -10.99 -16.55
N GLN A 75 7.35 -11.96 -16.55
CA GLN A 75 8.74 -11.74 -16.94
C GLN A 75 8.90 -11.34 -18.42
N GLU A 76 8.06 -11.85 -19.33
CA GLU A 76 8.17 -11.52 -20.76
C GLU A 76 7.89 -10.04 -21.01
N GLU A 77 6.89 -9.49 -20.33
CA GLU A 77 6.53 -8.07 -20.36
C GLU A 77 7.69 -7.20 -19.84
N PHE A 78 8.35 -7.63 -18.75
CA PHE A 78 9.55 -6.98 -18.23
C PHE A 78 10.70 -6.97 -19.25
N ILE A 79 11.01 -8.12 -19.86
CA ILE A 79 12.08 -8.26 -20.86
C ILE A 79 11.79 -7.41 -22.12
N GLU A 80 10.53 -7.38 -22.57
CA GLU A 80 10.12 -6.55 -23.70
C GLU A 80 10.30 -5.06 -23.40
N ALA A 81 9.84 -4.60 -22.23
CA ALA A 81 9.99 -3.22 -21.80
C ALA A 81 11.48 -2.83 -21.67
N PHE A 82 12.29 -3.70 -21.08
CA PHE A 82 13.74 -3.52 -20.95
C PHE A 82 14.41 -3.35 -22.32
N ASN A 83 14.17 -4.28 -23.24
CA ASN A 83 14.78 -4.26 -24.58
C ASN A 83 14.35 -3.03 -25.39
N LYS A 84 13.09 -2.59 -25.22
CA LYS A 84 12.58 -1.38 -25.85
C LYS A 84 13.31 -0.14 -25.34
N GLU A 85 13.52 -0.01 -24.03
CA GLU A 85 14.17 1.16 -23.45
C GLU A 85 15.68 1.19 -23.75
N VAL A 86 16.37 0.04 -23.69
CA VAL A 86 17.78 -0.09 -24.11
C VAL A 86 17.96 0.34 -25.56
N LYS A 87 17.07 -0.08 -26.47
CA LYS A 87 17.11 0.30 -27.88
C LYS A 87 16.83 1.79 -28.09
N LYS A 88 15.92 2.38 -27.31
CA LYS A 88 15.58 3.81 -27.37
C LYS A 88 16.76 4.69 -26.92
N LEU A 89 17.51 4.25 -25.92
CA LEU A 89 18.65 4.98 -25.34
C LEU A 89 20.00 4.61 -25.96
N ASP A 90 20.03 3.73 -26.96
CA ASP A 90 21.23 3.24 -27.65
C ASP A 90 22.29 2.65 -26.68
N PHE A 91 21.82 1.95 -25.65
CA PHE A 91 22.69 1.23 -24.73
C PHE A 91 23.02 -0.18 -25.24
N SER A 92 24.20 -0.70 -24.89
CA SER A 92 24.67 -2.04 -25.26
C SER A 92 24.36 -3.12 -24.20
N TYR A 93 23.35 -2.88 -23.36
CA TYR A 93 22.97 -3.80 -22.30
C TYR A 93 22.13 -4.97 -22.81
N SER A 94 22.36 -6.16 -22.27
CA SER A 94 21.53 -7.34 -22.47
C SER A 94 21.28 -8.04 -21.15
N LEU A 95 20.08 -8.60 -20.99
CA LEU A 95 19.74 -9.47 -19.88
C LEU A 95 20.04 -10.92 -20.27
N GLU A 96 20.90 -11.57 -19.49
CA GLU A 96 21.17 -13.00 -19.63
C GLU A 96 20.72 -13.73 -18.36
N ASN A 97 19.66 -14.53 -18.47
CA ASN A 97 19.15 -15.31 -17.34
C ASN A 97 20.20 -16.32 -16.89
N THR A 98 20.67 -16.18 -15.65
CA THR A 98 21.72 -17.04 -15.08
C THR A 98 21.20 -18.05 -14.09
N LYS A 99 20.12 -17.72 -13.38
CA LYS A 99 19.50 -18.60 -12.38
C LYS A 99 18.02 -18.31 -12.28
N LYS A 100 17.20 -19.36 -12.14
CA LYS A 100 15.78 -19.25 -11.82
C LYS A 100 15.51 -20.12 -10.59
N GLU A 101 14.96 -19.50 -9.57
CA GLU A 101 14.49 -20.14 -8.33
C GLU A 101 12.97 -19.98 -8.24
N GLU A 102 12.38 -20.44 -7.14
CA GLU A 102 10.92 -20.48 -6.96
C GLU A 102 10.28 -19.08 -6.98
N GLU A 103 10.91 -18.11 -6.31
CA GLU A 103 10.42 -16.72 -6.20
C GLU A 103 11.40 -15.69 -6.77
N THR A 104 12.50 -16.14 -7.40
CA THR A 104 13.50 -15.20 -7.94
C THR A 104 14.05 -15.59 -9.30
N ILE A 105 14.38 -14.57 -10.09
CA ILE A 105 15.12 -14.74 -11.34
C ILE A 105 16.36 -13.85 -11.28
N THR A 106 17.53 -14.45 -11.46
CA THR A 106 18.80 -13.73 -11.49
C THR A 106 19.29 -13.61 -12.93
N SER A 107 19.47 -12.38 -13.38
CA SER A 107 19.83 -12.00 -14.74
C SER A 107 21.12 -11.18 -14.70
N LYS A 108 22.10 -11.50 -15.54
CA LYS A 108 23.28 -10.64 -15.72
C LYS A 108 22.93 -9.45 -16.60
N LEU A 109 23.36 -8.28 -16.19
CA LEU A 109 23.21 -7.02 -16.90
C LEU A 109 24.63 -6.48 -17.19
N GLY A 110 25.21 -6.90 -18.31
CA GLY A 110 26.62 -6.60 -18.60
C GLY A 110 27.60 -7.37 -17.70
N LYS A 111 28.82 -6.85 -17.53
CA LYS A 111 29.91 -7.56 -16.84
C LYS A 111 29.84 -7.47 -15.32
N ASP A 112 29.44 -6.31 -14.81
CA ASP A 112 29.62 -5.95 -13.40
C ASP A 112 28.30 -5.78 -12.65
N ILE A 113 27.15 -6.02 -13.31
CA ILE A 113 25.83 -5.82 -12.73
C ILE A 113 25.01 -7.10 -12.84
N THR A 114 24.38 -7.46 -11.74
CA THR A 114 23.41 -8.54 -11.64
C THR A 114 22.07 -7.94 -11.24
N LEU A 115 21.02 -8.33 -11.95
CA LEU A 115 19.64 -8.00 -11.64
C LEU A 115 18.98 -9.22 -11.03
N ILE A 116 18.27 -9.01 -9.92
CA ILE A 116 17.46 -10.04 -9.26
C ILE A 116 16.02 -9.56 -9.29
N GLU A 117 15.17 -10.32 -9.99
CA GLU A 117 13.74 -10.10 -10.13
C GLU A 117 13.03 -10.93 -9.05
N ASN A 118 12.25 -10.29 -8.19
CA ASN A 118 11.37 -10.96 -7.24
C ASN A 118 10.01 -11.22 -7.92
N ILE A 119 9.63 -12.49 -8.03
CA ILE A 119 8.43 -12.94 -8.73
C ILE A 119 7.45 -13.65 -7.79
N ASP A 120 6.16 -13.47 -8.02
CA ASP A 120 5.13 -14.23 -7.30
C ASP A 120 4.82 -15.58 -7.97
N GLU A 121 3.93 -16.38 -7.36
CA GLU A 121 3.47 -17.67 -7.89
C GLU A 121 2.84 -17.57 -9.30
N LYS A 122 2.40 -16.38 -9.71
CA LYS A 122 1.81 -16.11 -11.03
C LYS A 122 2.86 -15.63 -12.04
N GLY A 123 4.10 -15.45 -11.61
CA GLY A 123 5.22 -14.95 -12.40
C GLY A 123 5.26 -13.43 -12.54
N ALA A 124 4.43 -12.70 -11.80
CA ALA A 124 4.44 -11.24 -11.82
C ALA A 124 5.66 -10.69 -11.08
N VAL A 125 6.31 -9.68 -11.66
CA VAL A 125 7.53 -9.07 -11.12
C VAL A 125 7.13 -7.96 -10.16
N HIS A 126 7.51 -8.08 -8.89
CA HIS A 126 7.18 -7.11 -7.84
C HIS A 126 8.34 -6.19 -7.49
N GLU A 127 9.56 -6.72 -7.53
CA GLU A 127 10.75 -5.99 -7.12
C GLU A 127 11.93 -6.29 -8.04
N LEU A 128 12.78 -5.28 -8.22
CA LEU A 128 14.02 -5.37 -8.99
C LEU A 128 15.17 -4.96 -8.09
N ILE A 129 16.08 -5.89 -7.81
CA ILE A 129 17.27 -5.65 -6.99
C ILE A 129 18.49 -5.66 -7.90
N MET A 130 19.15 -4.51 -8.00
CA MET A 130 20.38 -4.37 -8.76
C MET A 130 21.60 -4.50 -7.84
N VAL A 131 22.49 -5.43 -8.16
CA VAL A 131 23.77 -5.65 -7.46
C VAL A 131 24.90 -5.35 -8.42
N GLY A 132 25.63 -4.26 -8.17
CA GLY A 132 26.77 -3.85 -8.98
C GLY A 132 28.10 -4.00 -8.24
N GLN A 133 29.15 -4.46 -8.93
CA GLN A 133 30.52 -4.52 -8.41
C GLN A 133 31.47 -3.92 -9.45
N GLY A 134 31.80 -2.62 -9.37
CA GLY A 134 32.70 -1.99 -10.35
C GLY A 134 32.71 -0.46 -10.36
N GLU A 135 33.30 0.12 -11.41
CA GLU A 135 33.47 1.57 -11.62
C GLU A 135 32.13 2.24 -12.01
N GLY A 136 31.31 2.55 -11.01
CA GLY A 136 30.27 3.60 -10.91
C GLY A 136 29.37 3.98 -12.10
N MET A 137 29.90 4.26 -13.29
CA MET A 137 29.16 4.81 -14.44
C MET A 137 28.13 3.82 -14.97
N ASP A 138 28.50 2.55 -15.17
CA ASP A 138 27.58 1.51 -15.66
C ASP A 138 26.45 1.25 -14.67
N ILE A 139 26.74 1.37 -13.37
CA ILE A 139 25.76 1.25 -12.28
C ILE A 139 24.76 2.42 -12.36
N ILE A 140 25.23 3.65 -12.57
CA ILE A 140 24.36 4.83 -12.66
C ILE A 140 23.46 4.75 -13.91
N LEU A 141 24.02 4.37 -15.06
CA LEU A 141 23.27 4.25 -16.31
C LEU A 141 22.22 3.14 -16.22
N SER A 142 22.59 1.98 -15.66
CA SER A 142 21.66 0.87 -15.43
C SER A 142 20.56 1.22 -14.44
N MET A 143 20.90 1.95 -13.37
CA MET A 143 19.91 2.46 -12.43
C MET A 143 18.94 3.43 -13.09
N GLY A 144 19.44 4.37 -13.91
CA GLY A 144 18.60 5.30 -14.66
C GLY A 144 17.65 4.59 -15.63
N LEU A 145 18.15 3.57 -16.34
CA LEU A 145 17.36 2.71 -17.22
C LEU A 145 16.23 2.01 -16.45
N LEU A 146 16.57 1.34 -15.34
CA LEU A 146 15.61 0.62 -14.51
C LEU A 146 14.55 1.55 -13.90
N ILE A 147 14.94 2.74 -13.43
CA ILE A 147 14.00 3.74 -12.90
C ILE A 147 13.06 4.25 -13.98
N GLY A 148 13.58 4.55 -15.18
CA GLY A 148 12.79 5.04 -16.31
C GLY A 148 11.77 4.02 -16.80
N MET A 149 12.11 2.74 -16.83
CA MET A 149 11.18 1.69 -17.25
C MET A 149 10.09 1.38 -16.21
N THR A 150 10.39 1.48 -14.91
CA THR A 150 9.41 1.24 -13.84
C THR A 150 8.55 2.47 -13.55
N ASN A 151 8.94 3.66 -14.02
CA ASN A 151 8.22 4.92 -13.83
C ASN A 151 8.14 5.67 -15.17
N PRO A 152 7.20 5.32 -16.06
CA PRO A 152 7.08 5.94 -17.37
C PRO A 152 6.84 7.46 -17.32
N ASP A 153 6.30 7.98 -16.22
CA ASP A 153 6.10 9.42 -16.00
C ASP A 153 7.41 10.19 -15.76
N LEU A 154 8.54 9.49 -15.54
CA LEU A 154 9.88 10.07 -15.35
C LEU A 154 10.77 10.00 -16.61
N SER A 155 10.35 9.29 -17.66
CA SER A 155 11.09 9.08 -18.93
C SER A 155 10.65 10.07 -20.02
#